data_AF-A0AAE9XHN9-F1
#
_entry.id   AF-A0AAE9XHN9-F1
#
_cell.length_a   1.000
_cell.length_b   1.000
_cell.length_c   1.000
_cell.angle_alpha   90.00
_cell.angle_beta   90.00
_cell.angle_gamma   90.00
#
_symmetry.space_group_name_H-M   'P 1'
#
loop_
_entity.id
_entity.type
_entity.pdbx_description
1 polymer ?
#
loop_
_entity_poly.entity_id
_entity_poly.type
_entity_poly.pdbx_seq_one_letter_code
_entity_poly.pdbx_strand_id
1 'polypeptide(L)'
;MEKFSDKVLSYLNKNKDKEFYIYCLVDTSNDEEEIFYIGKGKGNRVFNHEKAAFNKKLELLLESEDKTEDLKINKIRAIKAEGFPIKKVILNYWLSEREAFASENTLINLFNIFSRRNLTNKVNGHGVRGTEVGDLERQFGSIPMSKTELQTDELILAVKITDSLQLDKDETYDYPFYDRDDHNLKSRTLGTWRVAKDKAEKVKYILGINTGINNTVVSAYEVTGFEPGIDEKGRQRFCFHSNSKSENIMKALGVYQRAIYDLEFGSGQSIVYINNHSNHISNTL
;
A
#
# COMPACT_ATOMS: atom_id res chain seq x y z
N MET A 1 -30.54 -22.50 -18.17
CA MET A 1 -29.63 -22.20 -19.29
C MET A 1 -28.21 -22.56 -18.88
N GLU A 2 -27.49 -23.33 -19.69
CA GLU A 2 -26.18 -23.92 -19.31
C GLU A 2 -24.96 -23.31 -20.04
N LYS A 3 -25.21 -22.50 -21.07
CA LYS A 3 -24.19 -21.77 -21.83
C LYS A 3 -24.85 -20.64 -22.60
N PHE A 4 -24.05 -19.68 -23.04
CA PHE A 4 -24.46 -18.71 -24.05
C PHE A 4 -24.68 -19.39 -25.41
N SER A 5 -25.54 -18.81 -26.24
CA SER A 5 -25.65 -19.19 -27.65
C SER A 5 -24.42 -18.71 -28.43
N ASP A 6 -24.15 -19.32 -29.58
CA ASP A 6 -23.01 -18.96 -30.42
C ASP A 6 -23.08 -17.49 -30.88
N LYS A 7 -24.28 -16.98 -31.13
CA LYS A 7 -24.50 -15.56 -31.45
C LYS A 7 -24.07 -14.64 -30.31
N VAL A 8 -24.39 -14.98 -29.06
CA VAL A 8 -23.99 -14.20 -27.89
C VAL A 8 -22.48 -14.31 -27.66
N LEU A 9 -21.90 -15.50 -27.78
CA LEU A 9 -20.45 -15.69 -27.67
C LEU A 9 -19.70 -14.88 -28.73
N SER A 10 -20.16 -14.89 -29.98
CA SER A 10 -19.59 -14.07 -31.05
C SER A 10 -19.71 -12.58 -30.76
N TYR A 11 -20.80 -12.14 -30.13
CA TYR A 11 -20.99 -10.74 -29.75
C TYR A 11 -20.08 -10.32 -28.59
N LEU A 12 -19.97 -11.15 -27.55
CA LEU A 12 -19.07 -10.90 -26.41
C LEU A 12 -17.60 -10.91 -26.83
N ASN A 13 -17.22 -11.76 -27.80
CA ASN A 13 -15.85 -11.89 -28.29
C ASN A 13 -15.54 -11.01 -29.52
N LYS A 14 -16.45 -10.08 -29.89
CA LYS A 14 -16.26 -9.23 -31.08
C LYS A 14 -14.98 -8.39 -30.99
N ASN A 15 -14.62 -7.96 -29.78
CA ASN A 15 -13.43 -7.16 -29.50
C ASN A 15 -12.39 -8.05 -28.82
N LYS A 16 -11.34 -8.45 -29.54
CA LYS A 16 -10.34 -9.41 -29.06
C LYS A 16 -9.59 -8.98 -27.79
N ASP A 17 -9.42 -7.68 -27.57
CA ASP A 17 -8.78 -7.16 -26.36
C ASP A 17 -9.77 -6.86 -25.23
N LYS A 18 -11.06 -7.13 -25.46
CA LYS A 18 -12.17 -6.80 -24.57
C LYS A 18 -13.18 -7.94 -24.49
N GLU A 19 -12.69 -9.14 -24.16
CA GLU A 19 -13.50 -10.37 -24.12
C GLU A 19 -14.00 -10.72 -22.70
N PHE A 20 -13.60 -9.95 -21.69
CA PHE A 20 -13.97 -10.19 -20.30
C PHE A 20 -15.26 -9.47 -19.92
N TYR A 21 -15.92 -10.00 -18.90
CA TYR A 21 -17.10 -9.44 -18.27
C TYR A 21 -17.06 -9.64 -16.77
N ILE A 22 -17.86 -8.86 -16.05
CA ILE A 22 -18.17 -9.06 -14.64
C ILE A 22 -19.57 -9.64 -14.53
N TYR A 23 -19.71 -10.62 -13.65
CA TYR A 23 -20.99 -11.23 -13.35
C TYR A 23 -21.19 -11.45 -11.85
N CYS A 24 -22.44 -11.65 -11.46
CA CYS A 24 -22.77 -12.14 -10.13
C CYS A 24 -23.69 -13.36 -10.17
N LEU A 25 -23.62 -14.16 -9.11
CA LEU A 25 -24.57 -15.22 -8.82
C LEU A 25 -25.47 -14.76 -7.68
N VAL A 26 -26.77 -14.99 -7.87
CA VAL A 26 -27.83 -14.48 -7.00
C VAL A 26 -28.65 -15.65 -6.48
N ASP A 27 -28.80 -15.68 -5.17
CA ASP A 27 -29.71 -16.58 -4.45
C ASP A 27 -31.12 -15.98 -4.50
N THR A 28 -32.07 -16.79 -4.96
CA THR A 28 -33.48 -16.41 -5.09
C THR A 28 -34.38 -17.29 -4.23
N SER A 29 -33.83 -17.99 -3.22
CA SER A 29 -34.63 -18.83 -2.32
C SER A 29 -35.38 -18.04 -1.25
N ASN A 30 -34.98 -16.79 -1.02
CA ASN A 30 -35.62 -15.86 -0.08
C ASN A 30 -36.47 -14.81 -0.80
N ASP A 31 -37.32 -14.10 -0.05
CA ASP A 31 -38.16 -13.00 -0.58
C ASP A 31 -37.34 -11.85 -1.19
N GLU A 32 -36.08 -11.69 -0.77
CA GLU A 32 -35.13 -10.74 -1.32
C GLU A 32 -34.01 -11.46 -2.09
N GLU A 33 -33.75 -11.00 -3.31
CA GLU A 33 -32.62 -11.48 -4.12
C GLU A 33 -31.28 -11.12 -3.46
N GLU A 34 -30.42 -12.13 -3.23
CA GLU A 34 -29.13 -11.93 -2.57
C GLU A 34 -27.96 -12.27 -3.49
N ILE A 35 -27.10 -11.30 -3.78
CA ILE A 35 -25.82 -11.56 -4.44
C ILE A 35 -24.88 -12.26 -3.44
N PHE A 36 -24.51 -13.49 -3.75
CA PHE A 36 -23.57 -14.28 -2.92
C PHE A 36 -22.22 -14.49 -3.58
N TYR A 37 -22.04 -14.13 -4.85
CA TYR A 37 -20.76 -14.24 -5.55
C TYR A 37 -20.64 -13.19 -6.64
N ILE A 38 -19.44 -12.61 -6.77
CA ILE A 38 -19.06 -11.71 -7.87
C ILE A 38 -17.80 -12.28 -8.51
N GLY A 39 -17.74 -12.29 -9.84
CA GLY A 39 -16.60 -12.86 -10.54
C GLY A 39 -16.31 -12.21 -11.88
N LYS A 40 -15.04 -12.26 -12.28
CA LYS A 40 -14.59 -12.07 -13.66
C LYS A 40 -14.87 -13.33 -14.50
N GLY A 41 -15.40 -13.12 -15.70
CA GLY A 41 -15.71 -14.18 -16.66
C GLY A 41 -15.23 -13.90 -18.08
N LYS A 42 -14.98 -14.96 -18.84
CA LYS A 42 -14.83 -14.97 -20.30
C LYS A 42 -15.56 -16.20 -20.85
N GLY A 43 -16.15 -16.08 -22.04
CA GLY A 43 -16.94 -17.15 -22.65
C GLY A 43 -18.04 -17.65 -21.70
N ASN A 44 -18.09 -18.96 -21.45
CA ASN A 44 -19.14 -19.58 -20.62
C ASN A 44 -18.82 -19.67 -19.11
N ARG A 45 -17.79 -18.97 -18.62
CA ARG A 45 -17.35 -19.07 -17.21
C ARG A 45 -18.48 -18.86 -16.19
N VAL A 46 -19.41 -17.93 -16.42
CA VAL A 46 -20.58 -17.70 -15.54
C VAL A 46 -21.45 -18.93 -15.28
N PHE A 47 -21.42 -19.94 -16.18
CA PHE A 47 -22.17 -21.19 -16.01
C PHE A 47 -21.33 -22.30 -15.37
N ASN A 48 -20.00 -22.18 -15.35
CA ASN A 48 -19.12 -23.26 -14.95
C ASN A 48 -19.26 -23.61 -13.47
N HIS A 49 -19.50 -22.62 -12.60
CA HIS A 49 -19.66 -22.86 -11.16
C HIS A 49 -20.87 -23.74 -10.83
N GLU A 50 -22.00 -23.53 -11.50
CA GLU A 50 -23.17 -24.39 -11.31
C GLU A 50 -22.91 -25.82 -11.80
N LYS A 51 -22.19 -25.98 -12.93
CA LYS A 51 -21.82 -27.31 -13.43
C LYS A 51 -20.85 -28.03 -12.51
N ALA A 52 -19.87 -27.31 -11.98
CA ALA A 52 -18.86 -27.85 -11.07
C ALA A 52 -19.50 -28.37 -9.79
N ALA A 53 -20.55 -27.70 -9.29
CA ALA A 53 -21.24 -28.12 -8.07
C ALA A 53 -21.81 -29.54 -8.15
N PHE A 54 -22.11 -30.06 -9.35
CA PHE A 54 -22.69 -31.38 -9.58
C PHE A 54 -21.80 -32.30 -10.43
N ASN A 55 -20.56 -31.90 -10.70
CA ASN A 55 -19.61 -32.72 -11.47
C ASN A 55 -18.23 -32.66 -10.82
N LYS A 56 -17.90 -33.71 -10.04
CA LYS A 56 -16.65 -33.82 -9.28
C LYS A 56 -15.39 -33.66 -10.15
N LYS A 57 -15.42 -34.12 -11.40
CA LYS A 57 -14.31 -33.97 -12.34
C LYS A 57 -14.13 -32.51 -12.76
N LEU A 58 -15.23 -31.78 -12.96
CA LEU A 58 -15.19 -30.36 -13.31
C LEU A 58 -14.86 -29.47 -12.11
N GLU A 59 -15.30 -29.86 -10.91
CA GLU A 59 -14.89 -29.26 -9.62
C GLU A 59 -13.35 -29.30 -9.52
N LEU A 60 -12.74 -30.49 -9.59
CA LEU A 60 -11.27 -30.65 -9.51
C LEU A 60 -10.47 -29.88 -10.59
N LEU A 61 -11.06 -29.63 -11.77
CA LEU A 61 -10.41 -28.85 -12.85
C LEU A 61 -10.45 -27.34 -12.62
N LEU A 62 -11.38 -26.84 -11.82
CA LEU A 62 -11.53 -25.42 -11.52
C LEU A 62 -10.82 -25.06 -10.20
N GLU A 63 -10.62 -26.02 -9.31
CA GLU A 63 -9.83 -25.90 -8.07
C GLU A 63 -8.39 -25.40 -8.30
N SER A 64 -7.81 -25.66 -9.49
CA SER A 64 -6.44 -25.25 -9.83
C SER A 64 -6.27 -23.77 -10.18
N GLU A 65 -7.35 -23.06 -10.54
CA GLU A 65 -7.31 -21.61 -10.86
C GLU A 65 -7.67 -20.74 -9.65
N ASP A 66 -8.50 -21.25 -8.74
CA ASP A 66 -8.96 -20.58 -7.53
C ASP A 66 -8.96 -21.58 -6.36
N LYS A 67 -8.01 -21.50 -5.41
CA LYS A 67 -7.88 -22.38 -4.21
C LYS A 67 -9.04 -22.23 -3.19
N THR A 68 -10.25 -21.88 -3.65
CA THR A 68 -11.28 -21.23 -2.85
C THR A 68 -12.70 -21.75 -3.11
N GLU A 69 -12.84 -22.93 -3.70
CA GLU A 69 -14.11 -23.39 -4.27
C GLU A 69 -15.19 -23.85 -3.28
N ASP A 70 -14.86 -24.19 -2.03
CA ASP A 70 -15.82 -24.84 -1.14
C ASP A 70 -17.05 -23.98 -0.78
N LEU A 71 -16.89 -22.69 -0.48
CA LEU A 71 -18.00 -21.86 0.02
C LEU A 71 -19.05 -21.57 -1.07
N LYS A 72 -18.59 -21.18 -2.27
CA LYS A 72 -19.50 -20.87 -3.40
C LYS A 72 -20.21 -22.13 -3.92
N ILE A 73 -19.50 -23.26 -4.01
CA ILE A 73 -20.07 -24.53 -4.47
C ILE A 73 -21.08 -25.06 -3.46
N ASN A 74 -20.78 -25.01 -2.16
CA ASN A 74 -21.71 -25.44 -1.13
C ASN A 74 -22.98 -24.58 -1.11
N LYS A 75 -22.86 -23.25 -1.29
CA LYS A 75 -24.03 -22.36 -1.42
C LYS A 75 -24.89 -22.71 -2.64
N ILE A 76 -24.27 -22.99 -3.79
CA ILE A 76 -25.00 -23.45 -4.99
C ILE A 76 -25.74 -24.77 -4.73
N ARG A 77 -25.08 -25.75 -4.10
CA ARG A 77 -25.70 -27.04 -3.75
C ARG A 77 -26.89 -26.87 -2.83
N ALA A 78 -26.78 -26.02 -1.81
CA ALA A 78 -27.85 -25.75 -0.85
C ALA A 78 -29.10 -25.16 -1.54
N ILE A 79 -28.94 -24.09 -2.31
CA ILE A 79 -30.06 -23.42 -3.03
C ILE A 79 -30.75 -24.41 -3.99
N LYS A 80 -29.98 -25.25 -4.67
CA LYS A 80 -30.50 -26.25 -5.60
C LYS A 80 -31.21 -27.41 -4.92
N ALA A 81 -30.76 -27.82 -3.73
CA ALA A 81 -31.43 -28.85 -2.94
C ALA A 81 -32.85 -28.40 -2.52
N GLU A 82 -33.05 -27.10 -2.33
CA GLU A 82 -34.36 -26.48 -2.07
C GLU A 82 -35.21 -26.27 -3.33
N GLY A 83 -34.69 -26.63 -4.51
CA GLY A 83 -35.42 -26.51 -5.78
C GLY A 83 -35.35 -25.13 -6.45
N PHE A 84 -34.59 -24.18 -5.90
CA PHE A 84 -34.47 -22.83 -6.45
C PHE A 84 -33.40 -22.73 -7.55
N PRO A 85 -33.61 -21.87 -8.57
CA PRO A 85 -32.60 -21.60 -9.59
C PRO A 85 -31.52 -20.63 -9.07
N ILE A 86 -30.30 -20.74 -9.59
CA ILE A 86 -29.26 -19.72 -9.40
C ILE A 86 -29.41 -18.67 -10.50
N LYS A 87 -29.85 -17.46 -10.14
CA LYS A 87 -29.88 -16.33 -11.07
C LYS A 87 -28.46 -15.86 -11.36
N LYS A 88 -28.19 -15.57 -12.63
CA LYS A 88 -26.88 -15.14 -13.15
C LYS A 88 -27.07 -13.80 -13.83
N VAL A 89 -26.27 -12.81 -13.46
CA VAL A 89 -26.39 -11.45 -14.01
C VAL A 89 -25.03 -11.01 -14.53
N ILE A 90 -24.99 -10.51 -15.77
CA ILE A 90 -23.82 -9.80 -16.30
C ILE A 90 -23.93 -8.34 -15.87
N LEU A 91 -22.98 -7.88 -15.06
CA LEU A 91 -22.96 -6.52 -14.52
C LEU A 91 -22.28 -5.53 -15.48
N ASN A 92 -21.24 -5.99 -16.17
CA ASN A 92 -20.51 -5.22 -17.17
C ASN A 92 -19.82 -6.18 -18.15
N TYR A 93 -19.67 -5.80 -19.43
CA TYR A 93 -19.03 -6.63 -20.46
C TYR A 93 -18.24 -5.78 -21.45
N TRP A 94 -17.43 -6.44 -22.29
CA TRP A 94 -16.42 -5.82 -23.14
C TRP A 94 -15.32 -5.10 -22.36
N LEU A 95 -14.72 -5.84 -21.44
CA LEU A 95 -13.59 -5.39 -20.63
C LEU A 95 -12.32 -6.09 -21.08
N SER A 96 -11.21 -5.37 -21.08
CA SER A 96 -9.88 -5.97 -21.02
C SER A 96 -9.71 -6.72 -19.70
N GLU A 97 -8.72 -7.60 -19.63
CA GLU A 97 -8.47 -8.34 -18.39
C GLU A 97 -8.17 -7.43 -17.20
N ARG A 98 -7.38 -6.37 -17.41
CA ARG A 98 -7.05 -5.37 -16.40
C ARG A 98 -8.28 -4.62 -15.91
N GLU A 99 -9.14 -4.16 -16.83
CA GLU A 99 -10.39 -3.49 -16.48
C GLU A 99 -11.31 -4.42 -15.68
N ALA A 100 -11.42 -5.68 -16.08
CA ALA A 100 -12.25 -6.66 -15.38
C ALA A 100 -11.70 -6.96 -13.97
N PHE A 101 -10.39 -7.12 -13.84
CA PHE A 101 -9.76 -7.34 -12.54
C PHE A 101 -9.98 -6.16 -11.58
N ALA A 102 -9.80 -4.92 -12.06
CA ALA A 102 -10.07 -3.73 -11.26
C ALA A 102 -11.56 -3.63 -10.87
N SER A 103 -12.46 -3.91 -11.81
CA SER A 103 -13.92 -3.88 -11.57
C SER A 103 -14.37 -4.92 -10.55
N GLU A 104 -13.86 -6.15 -10.65
CA GLU A 104 -14.12 -7.22 -9.68
C GLU A 104 -13.66 -6.82 -8.27
N ASN A 105 -12.43 -6.31 -8.15
CA ASN A 105 -11.89 -5.85 -6.87
C ASN A 105 -12.75 -4.73 -6.26
N THR A 106 -13.17 -3.75 -7.06
CA THR A 106 -14.01 -2.64 -6.59
C THR A 106 -15.38 -3.13 -6.11
N LEU A 107 -16.03 -4.04 -6.83
CA LEU A 107 -17.35 -4.55 -6.45
C LEU A 107 -17.30 -5.44 -5.21
N ILE A 108 -16.28 -6.30 -5.09
CA ILE A 108 -16.07 -7.10 -3.88
C ILE A 108 -15.85 -6.19 -2.67
N ASN A 109 -15.00 -5.16 -2.82
CA ASN A 109 -14.79 -4.17 -1.75
C ASN A 109 -16.06 -3.42 -1.37
N LEU A 110 -16.87 -2.99 -2.36
CA LEU A 110 -18.15 -2.33 -2.10
C LEU A 110 -19.08 -3.22 -1.26
N PHE A 111 -19.21 -4.49 -1.63
CA PHE A 111 -20.00 -5.45 -0.88
C PHE A 111 -19.45 -5.69 0.52
N ASN A 112 -18.14 -5.88 0.66
CA ASN A 112 -17.52 -6.12 1.97
C ASN A 112 -17.65 -4.93 2.93
N ILE A 113 -17.73 -3.69 2.41
CA ILE A 113 -17.88 -2.48 3.24
C ILE A 113 -19.34 -2.22 3.61
N PHE A 114 -20.27 -2.36 2.65
CA PHE A 114 -21.65 -1.87 2.83
C PHE A 114 -22.71 -2.96 2.90
N SER A 115 -22.40 -4.20 2.51
CA SER A 115 -23.34 -5.32 2.61
C SER A 115 -23.32 -5.91 4.01
N ARG A 116 -24.50 -6.23 4.54
CA ARG A 116 -24.63 -7.03 5.77
C ARG A 116 -24.35 -8.52 5.55
N ARG A 117 -24.33 -8.96 4.30
CA ARG A 117 -24.12 -10.36 3.91
C ARG A 117 -22.80 -10.51 3.18
N ASN A 118 -22.05 -11.54 3.56
CA ASN A 118 -20.72 -11.81 3.02
C ASN A 118 -20.83 -12.48 1.65
N LEU A 119 -20.03 -12.00 0.69
CA LEU A 119 -19.79 -12.75 -0.53
C LEU A 119 -19.07 -14.07 -0.19
N THR A 120 -19.33 -15.10 -0.99
CA THR A 120 -18.61 -16.39 -0.93
C THR A 120 -17.22 -16.31 -1.57
N ASN A 121 -16.83 -15.14 -2.08
CA ASN A 121 -15.47 -14.82 -2.51
C ASN A 121 -14.50 -14.96 -1.32
N LYS A 122 -13.51 -15.86 -1.41
CA LYS A 122 -12.52 -16.07 -0.32
C LYS A 122 -11.33 -15.12 -0.38
N VAL A 123 -11.04 -14.56 -1.55
CA VAL A 123 -10.07 -13.47 -1.72
C VAL A 123 -10.86 -12.19 -1.96
N ASN A 124 -10.47 -11.08 -1.34
CA ASN A 124 -11.13 -9.76 -1.45
C ASN A 124 -11.01 -9.12 -2.87
N GLY A 125 -10.85 -9.93 -3.91
CA GLY A 125 -10.24 -9.53 -5.17
C GLY A 125 -8.72 -9.56 -5.06
N HIS A 126 -8.05 -9.57 -6.20
CA HIS A 126 -6.58 -9.59 -6.28
C HIS A 126 -5.94 -8.18 -6.14
N GLY A 127 -6.70 -7.17 -5.71
CA GLY A 127 -6.26 -5.79 -5.56
C GLY A 127 -6.18 -5.34 -4.10
N VAL A 128 -6.01 -4.02 -3.91
CA VAL A 128 -5.97 -3.41 -2.58
C VAL A 128 -7.35 -3.54 -1.92
N ARG A 129 -7.36 -3.85 -0.61
CA ARG A 129 -8.56 -3.88 0.21
C ARG A 129 -9.15 -2.48 0.31
N GLY A 130 -10.47 -2.36 0.14
CA GLY A 130 -11.19 -1.12 0.40
C GLY A 130 -11.04 -0.70 1.86
N THR A 131 -10.92 0.60 2.09
CA THR A 131 -10.60 1.17 3.40
C THR A 131 -11.31 2.51 3.55
N GLU A 132 -11.63 2.90 4.79
CA GLU A 132 -12.21 4.19 5.05
C GLU A 132 -11.19 5.32 4.82
N VAL A 133 -11.67 6.49 4.42
CA VAL A 133 -10.81 7.67 4.25
C VAL A 133 -10.03 7.98 5.54
N GLY A 134 -10.67 7.83 6.70
CA GLY A 134 -10.01 8.05 7.99
C GLY A 134 -8.92 7.03 8.33
N ASP A 135 -9.04 5.78 7.85
CA ASP A 135 -7.98 4.78 8.00
C ASP A 135 -6.77 5.10 7.11
N LEU A 136 -7.02 5.52 5.86
CA LEU A 136 -5.96 5.99 4.97
C LEU A 136 -5.22 7.19 5.57
N GLU A 137 -5.95 8.16 6.10
CA GLU A 137 -5.36 9.32 6.76
C GLU A 137 -4.58 8.91 8.02
N ARG A 138 -5.13 8.00 8.84
CA ARG A 138 -4.41 7.45 9.99
C ARG A 138 -3.15 6.67 9.62
N GLN A 139 -3.06 6.13 8.41
CA GLN A 139 -1.93 5.33 7.98
C GLN A 139 -0.86 6.15 7.27
N PHE A 140 -1.28 7.05 6.38
CA PHE A 140 -0.40 7.75 5.44
C PHE A 140 -0.45 9.27 5.55
N GLY A 141 -1.42 9.80 6.31
CA GLY A 141 -1.57 11.22 6.56
C GLY A 141 -0.41 11.80 7.36
N SER A 142 -0.31 13.12 7.32
CA SER A 142 0.65 13.86 8.13
C SER A 142 0.03 15.15 8.62
N ILE A 143 0.23 15.42 9.91
CA ILE A 143 -0.26 16.66 10.52
C ILE A 143 0.89 17.69 10.49
N PRO A 144 0.64 18.92 10.02
CA PRO A 144 1.63 19.99 10.10
C PRO A 144 2.11 20.23 11.54
N MET A 145 3.41 20.40 11.72
CA MET A 145 4.04 20.81 12.98
C MET A 145 5.15 21.81 12.71
N SER A 146 5.43 22.69 13.67
CA SER A 146 6.65 23.48 13.69
C SER A 146 7.82 22.65 14.19
N LYS A 147 9.03 22.94 13.70
CA LYS A 147 10.27 22.39 14.25
C LYS A 147 10.45 22.70 15.74
N THR A 148 9.83 23.77 16.27
CA THR A 148 9.90 24.07 17.71
C THR A 148 9.12 23.09 18.58
N GLU A 149 8.25 22.26 18.00
CA GLU A 149 7.48 21.23 18.71
C GLU A 149 8.22 19.90 18.83
N LEU A 150 9.44 19.80 18.29
CA LEU A 150 10.31 18.61 18.42
C LEU A 150 10.59 18.31 19.89
N GLN A 151 10.43 17.05 20.29
CA GLN A 151 10.62 16.59 21.68
C GLN A 151 12.10 16.30 22.00
N THR A 152 13.00 17.19 21.60
CA THR A 152 14.44 17.10 21.91
C THR A 152 15.12 18.45 21.78
N ASP A 153 16.18 18.66 22.55
CA ASP A 153 17.11 19.78 22.41
C ASP A 153 18.39 19.39 21.65
N GLU A 154 18.57 18.10 21.35
CA GLU A 154 19.75 17.57 20.70
C GLU A 154 19.82 17.98 19.22
N LEU A 155 21.03 18.01 18.66
CA LEU A 155 21.22 18.40 17.26
C LEU A 155 20.64 17.35 16.31
N ILE A 156 19.76 17.80 15.42
CA ILE A 156 19.18 16.98 14.37
C ILE A 156 19.75 17.39 13.01
N LEU A 157 20.13 16.40 12.20
CA LEU A 157 20.39 16.58 10.77
C LEU A 157 19.15 16.15 9.97
N ALA A 158 18.43 17.10 9.38
CA ALA A 158 17.35 16.80 8.45
C ALA A 158 17.89 16.70 7.03
N VAL A 159 17.49 15.66 6.31
CA VAL A 159 18.03 15.32 4.98
C VAL A 159 16.89 15.13 3.98
N LYS A 160 17.09 15.57 2.74
CA LYS A 160 16.08 15.43 1.67
C LYS A 160 16.06 14.00 1.15
N ILE A 161 14.88 13.40 1.14
CA ILE A 161 14.61 12.09 0.54
C ILE A 161 13.53 12.26 -0.53
N THR A 162 13.93 12.11 -1.79
CA THR A 162 12.99 12.04 -2.92
C THR A 162 12.42 10.63 -3.00
N ASP A 163 11.22 10.51 -3.56
CA ASP A 163 10.59 9.22 -3.90
C ASP A 163 10.42 8.26 -2.71
N SER A 164 10.38 8.79 -1.49
CA SER A 164 10.36 8.00 -0.24
C SER A 164 9.24 6.97 -0.14
N LEU A 165 8.15 7.13 -0.90
CA LEU A 165 7.02 6.21 -0.95
C LEU A 165 7.33 4.92 -1.72
N GLN A 166 8.36 4.92 -2.56
CA GLN A 166 8.77 3.78 -3.39
C GLN A 166 9.95 3.00 -2.78
N LEU A 167 10.58 3.54 -1.74
CA LEU A 167 11.75 2.95 -1.12
C LEU A 167 11.37 1.76 -0.22
N ASP A 168 12.22 0.74 -0.25
CA ASP A 168 12.21 -0.35 0.70
C ASP A 168 12.43 0.17 2.13
N LYS A 169 11.74 -0.46 3.10
CA LYS A 169 11.74 -0.06 4.51
C LYS A 169 12.41 -1.08 5.41
N ASP A 170 13.19 -2.01 4.86
CA ASP A 170 14.01 -2.91 5.66
C ASP A 170 15.06 -2.10 6.43
N GLU A 171 15.15 -2.36 7.73
CA GLU A 171 16.07 -1.69 8.65
C GLU A 171 17.06 -2.67 9.27
N THR A 172 17.08 -3.93 8.81
CA THR A 172 17.93 -5.00 9.36
C THR A 172 19.41 -4.79 9.07
N TYR A 173 19.75 -4.18 7.93
CA TYR A 173 21.12 -3.89 7.55
C TYR A 173 21.56 -2.50 8.04
N ASP A 174 22.83 -2.38 8.40
CA ASP A 174 23.49 -1.11 8.69
C ASP A 174 24.49 -0.84 7.56
N TYR A 175 24.20 0.17 6.74
CA TYR A 175 24.86 0.40 5.45
C TYR A 175 26.16 1.21 5.64
N PRO A 176 27.34 0.61 5.44
CA PRO A 176 28.60 1.34 5.51
C PRO A 176 28.81 2.20 4.26
N PHE A 177 29.81 3.08 4.29
CA PHE A 177 30.03 4.14 3.30
C PHE A 177 30.06 3.64 1.85
N TYR A 178 30.73 2.51 1.58
CA TYR A 178 30.94 1.98 0.23
C TYR A 178 29.92 0.91 -0.18
N ASP A 179 28.98 0.55 0.69
CA ASP A 179 27.96 -0.47 0.43
C ASP A 179 26.58 0.12 0.72
N ARG A 180 26.06 0.83 -0.28
CA ARG A 180 24.85 1.65 -0.19
C ARG A 180 23.78 1.12 -1.12
N ASP A 181 22.55 1.07 -0.59
CA ASP A 181 21.37 0.80 -1.40
C ASP A 181 20.58 2.09 -1.64
N ASP A 182 20.45 2.48 -2.91
CA ASP A 182 19.66 3.65 -3.32
C ASP A 182 18.14 3.42 -3.28
N HIS A 183 17.71 2.16 -3.19
CA HIS A 183 16.30 1.76 -3.13
C HIS A 183 15.81 1.54 -1.69
N ASN A 184 16.66 1.73 -0.67
CA ASN A 184 16.31 1.55 0.73
C ASN A 184 16.27 2.88 1.50
N LEU A 185 15.21 3.11 2.28
CA LEU A 185 14.99 4.35 3.02
C LEU A 185 16.02 4.59 4.12
N LYS A 186 16.39 3.56 4.90
CA LYS A 186 17.38 3.68 5.98
C LYS A 186 18.73 4.06 5.43
N SER A 187 19.18 3.36 4.37
CA SER A 187 20.38 3.72 3.61
C SER A 187 20.29 5.19 3.24
N ARG A 188 19.33 5.58 2.41
CA ARG A 188 19.20 6.95 1.90
C ARG A 188 19.21 8.03 2.98
N THR A 189 18.58 7.80 4.14
CA THR A 189 18.55 8.74 5.26
C THR A 189 19.90 8.84 5.98
N LEU A 190 20.53 7.73 6.33
CA LEU A 190 21.83 7.73 7.00
C LEU A 190 22.96 8.22 6.09
N GLY A 191 22.78 8.03 4.78
CA GLY A 191 23.45 8.73 3.67
C GLY A 191 24.97 8.74 3.68
N THR A 192 25.53 9.48 2.73
CA THR A 192 26.93 9.97 2.75
C THR A 192 26.89 11.49 2.62
N TRP A 193 26.75 12.17 3.75
CA TRP A 193 26.43 13.59 3.79
C TRP A 193 27.70 14.46 3.80
N ARG A 194 27.63 15.63 3.17
CA ARG A 194 28.67 16.64 3.32
C ARG A 194 28.40 17.46 4.57
N VAL A 195 28.95 16.97 5.67
CA VAL A 195 28.90 17.61 6.98
C VAL A 195 30.32 17.88 7.46
N ALA A 196 30.50 18.92 8.26
CA ALA A 196 31.80 19.16 8.91
C ALA A 196 32.00 18.13 10.04
N LYS A 197 33.25 17.75 10.31
CA LYS A 197 33.56 16.71 11.30
C LYS A 197 33.02 17.05 12.70
N ASP A 198 33.20 18.30 13.13
CA ASP A 198 32.71 18.81 14.42
C ASP A 198 31.17 18.80 14.53
N LYS A 199 30.47 18.87 13.39
CA LYS A 199 29.02 18.72 13.32
C LYS A 199 28.61 17.26 13.33
N ALA A 200 29.30 16.40 12.57
CA ALA A 200 29.02 14.96 12.55
C ALA A 200 29.09 14.35 13.96
N GLU A 201 30.08 14.78 14.77
CA GLU A 201 30.24 14.37 16.17
C GLU A 201 29.09 14.80 17.09
N LYS A 202 28.33 15.84 16.73
CA LYS A 202 27.25 16.40 17.55
C LYS A 202 25.86 15.96 17.11
N VAL A 203 25.71 15.45 15.89
CA VAL A 203 24.39 15.02 15.38
C VAL A 203 23.94 13.81 16.19
N LYS A 204 22.86 13.98 16.94
CA LYS A 204 22.25 12.91 17.73
C LYS A 204 21.17 12.17 16.95
N TYR A 205 20.43 12.89 16.11
CA TYR A 205 19.35 12.32 15.30
C TYR A 205 19.45 12.74 13.84
N ILE A 206 19.00 11.87 12.95
CA ILE A 206 18.85 12.18 11.52
C ILE A 206 17.40 11.97 11.12
N LEU A 207 16.80 12.96 10.45
CA LEU A 207 15.45 12.88 9.90
C LEU A 207 15.51 12.82 8.37
N GLY A 208 14.89 11.79 7.79
CA GLY A 208 14.58 11.77 6.37
C GLY A 208 13.31 12.58 6.10
N ILE A 209 13.41 13.60 5.25
CA ILE A 209 12.34 14.54 4.95
C ILE A 209 11.98 14.44 3.47
N ASN A 210 10.71 14.15 3.17
CA ASN A 210 10.19 14.26 1.82
C ASN A 210 9.71 15.69 1.56
N THR A 211 10.55 16.48 0.90
CA THR A 211 10.23 17.88 0.56
C THR A 211 9.19 18.01 -0.57
N GLY A 212 8.93 16.94 -1.32
CA GLY A 212 7.86 16.91 -2.33
C GLY A 212 6.46 16.72 -1.72
N ILE A 213 6.39 16.38 -0.43
CA ILE A 213 5.15 16.19 0.33
C ILE A 213 5.22 17.08 1.56
N ASN A 214 5.21 18.41 1.39
CA ASN A 214 5.12 19.39 2.49
C ASN A 214 6.12 19.18 3.66
N ASN A 215 7.34 18.71 3.39
CA ASN A 215 8.32 18.34 4.42
C ASN A 215 7.84 17.26 5.41
N THR A 216 7.11 16.25 4.92
CA THR A 216 6.75 15.07 5.71
C THR A 216 8.00 14.33 6.19
N VAL A 217 8.02 14.00 7.48
CA VAL A 217 9.04 13.14 8.07
C VAL A 217 8.75 11.70 7.68
N VAL A 218 9.68 11.07 6.97
CA VAL A 218 9.52 9.71 6.43
C VAL A 218 10.38 8.69 7.14
N SER A 219 11.45 9.14 7.82
CA SER A 219 12.25 8.30 8.71
C SER A 219 12.98 9.17 9.75
N ALA A 220 13.40 8.54 10.84
CA ALA A 220 14.19 9.14 11.90
C ALA A 220 15.11 8.09 12.52
N TYR A 221 16.37 8.42 12.77
CA TYR A 221 17.33 7.50 13.36
C TYR A 221 18.15 8.18 14.45
N GLU A 222 18.38 7.48 15.56
CA GLU A 222 19.38 7.87 16.54
C GLU A 222 20.77 7.46 16.05
N VAL A 223 21.70 8.41 16.01
CA VAL A 223 23.07 8.17 15.56
C VAL A 223 23.84 7.46 16.67
N THR A 224 24.37 6.28 16.36
CA THR A 224 25.24 5.50 17.25
C THR A 224 26.71 5.61 16.88
N GLY A 225 27.00 6.08 15.67
CA GLY A 225 28.36 6.26 15.17
C GLY A 225 28.34 6.91 13.79
N PHE A 226 29.52 7.28 13.30
CA PHE A 226 29.70 7.77 11.95
C PHE A 226 31.09 7.40 11.45
N GLU A 227 31.26 7.30 10.14
CA GLU A 227 32.54 7.04 9.51
C GLU A 227 32.82 8.02 8.36
N PRO A 228 34.09 8.43 8.16
CA PRO A 228 34.48 9.25 7.04
C PRO A 228 34.64 8.41 5.77
N GLY A 229 34.34 9.01 4.63
CA GLY A 229 34.68 8.47 3.32
C GLY A 229 34.91 9.58 2.30
N ILE A 230 35.40 9.19 1.12
CA ILE A 230 35.66 10.08 0.01
C ILE A 230 34.70 9.73 -1.11
N ASP A 231 33.94 10.72 -1.59
CA ASP A 231 33.06 10.52 -2.75
C ASP A 231 33.85 10.45 -4.06
N GLU A 232 33.20 10.04 -5.14
CA GLU A 232 33.81 9.91 -6.49
C GLU A 232 34.49 11.20 -6.98
N LYS A 233 34.16 12.36 -6.40
CA LYS A 233 34.73 13.66 -6.74
C LYS A 233 35.83 14.10 -5.77
N GLY A 234 36.34 13.19 -4.94
CA GLY A 234 37.42 13.46 -3.99
C GLY A 234 37.00 14.27 -2.76
N ARG A 235 35.68 14.42 -2.50
CA ARG A 235 35.20 15.25 -1.39
C ARG A 235 34.91 14.38 -0.18
N GLN A 236 35.34 14.85 0.99
CA GLN A 236 35.02 14.20 2.25
C GLN A 236 33.53 14.23 2.53
N ARG A 237 33.02 13.08 2.96
CA ARG A 237 31.63 12.83 3.36
C ARG A 237 31.64 12.01 4.65
N PHE A 238 30.53 12.04 5.36
CA PHE A 238 30.32 11.19 6.52
C PHE A 238 29.08 10.33 6.33
N CYS A 239 29.22 9.04 6.60
CA CYS A 239 28.13 8.10 6.73
C CYS A 239 27.79 7.95 8.21
N PHE A 240 26.50 7.87 8.53
CA PHE A 240 26.04 7.65 9.90
C PHE A 240 25.55 6.22 10.08
N HIS A 241 25.67 5.71 11.30
CA HIS A 241 25.25 4.37 11.68
C HIS A 241 24.10 4.44 12.69
N SER A 242 23.18 3.48 12.60
CA SER A 242 22.09 3.37 13.56
C SER A 242 21.58 1.94 13.72
N ASN A 243 21.43 1.55 14.97
CA ASN A 243 20.75 0.32 15.38
C ASN A 243 19.29 0.58 15.81
N SER A 244 18.81 1.83 15.70
CA SER A 244 17.46 2.21 16.09
C SER A 244 16.41 1.81 15.04
N LYS A 245 15.17 1.65 15.49
CA LYS A 245 14.00 1.48 14.60
C LYS A 245 13.36 2.82 14.32
N SER A 246 13.11 3.13 13.04
CA SER A 246 12.74 4.50 12.68
C SER A 246 11.44 4.96 13.32
N GLU A 247 10.45 4.09 13.40
CA GLU A 247 9.16 4.41 14.00
C GLU A 247 9.30 4.81 15.48
N ASN A 248 10.17 4.12 16.22
CA ASN A 248 10.39 4.39 17.64
C ASN A 248 11.00 5.78 17.83
N ILE A 249 11.99 6.14 17.00
CA ILE A 249 12.62 7.46 17.07
C ILE A 249 11.65 8.56 16.63
N MET A 250 10.87 8.33 15.56
CA MET A 250 9.84 9.30 15.15
C MET A 250 8.83 9.57 16.26
N LYS A 251 8.39 8.52 16.98
CA LYS A 251 7.49 8.66 18.14
C LYS A 251 8.16 9.40 19.28
N ALA A 252 9.40 9.05 19.62
CA ALA A 252 10.17 9.69 20.69
C ALA A 252 10.44 11.17 20.44
N LEU A 253 10.60 11.57 19.17
CA LEU A 253 10.81 12.97 18.77
C LEU A 253 9.49 13.74 18.54
N GLY A 254 8.33 13.09 18.64
CA GLY A 254 7.03 13.70 18.36
C GLY A 254 6.75 13.96 16.88
N VAL A 255 7.52 13.36 15.96
CA VAL A 255 7.43 13.58 14.49
C VAL A 255 6.75 12.45 13.72
N TYR A 256 6.26 11.42 14.42
CA TYR A 256 5.51 10.34 13.78
C TYR A 256 4.25 10.89 13.08
N GLN A 257 4.16 10.67 11.76
CA GLN A 257 3.08 11.22 10.92
C GLN A 257 2.97 12.75 11.03
N ARG A 258 4.10 13.42 10.89
CA ARG A 258 4.17 14.89 10.91
C ARG A 258 4.87 15.44 9.68
N ALA A 259 4.53 16.69 9.38
CA ALA A 259 5.14 17.49 8.34
C ALA A 259 5.68 18.78 8.94
N ILE A 260 7.00 19.01 8.83
CA ILE A 260 7.65 20.16 9.47
C ILE A 260 7.56 21.37 8.53
N TYR A 261 6.51 22.18 8.67
CA TYR A 261 6.16 23.20 7.67
C TYR A 261 7.14 24.38 7.62
N ASP A 262 7.87 24.65 8.70
CA ASP A 262 8.84 25.74 8.84
C ASP A 262 10.30 25.27 8.70
N LEU A 263 10.50 24.10 8.07
CA LEU A 263 11.80 23.56 7.71
C LEU A 263 12.23 24.06 6.33
N GLU A 264 13.29 24.86 6.30
CA GLU A 264 13.83 25.44 5.06
C GLU A 264 15.18 24.84 4.72
N PHE A 265 15.29 24.28 3.53
CA PHE A 265 16.58 23.85 2.98
C PHE A 265 17.15 24.97 2.11
N GLY A 266 18.43 25.30 2.31
CA GLY A 266 19.12 26.25 1.46
C GLY A 266 19.08 25.85 -0.03
N SER A 267 19.25 26.84 -0.92
CA SER A 267 19.24 26.59 -2.37
C SER A 267 20.27 25.53 -2.76
N GLY A 268 19.81 24.48 -3.46
CA GLY A 268 20.63 23.33 -3.85
C GLY A 268 21.13 22.44 -2.70
N GLN A 269 20.77 22.71 -1.44
CA GLN A 269 21.18 21.90 -0.30
C GLN A 269 20.28 20.68 -0.15
N SER A 270 20.89 19.56 0.22
CA SER A 270 20.21 18.30 0.53
C SER A 270 20.07 18.04 2.03
N ILE A 271 20.62 18.93 2.86
CA ILE A 271 20.62 18.82 4.32
C ILE A 271 20.33 20.17 4.97
N VAL A 272 19.80 20.15 6.19
CA VAL A 272 19.66 21.30 7.08
C VAL A 272 19.77 20.82 8.54
N TYR A 273 20.27 21.67 9.43
CA TYR A 273 20.33 21.37 10.85
C TYR A 273 19.12 21.94 11.58
N ILE A 274 18.58 21.19 12.53
CA ILE A 274 17.56 21.68 13.47
C ILE A 274 18.19 21.71 14.86
N ASN A 275 18.09 22.85 15.53
CA ASN A 275 18.61 23.07 16.86
C ASN A 275 17.60 23.89 17.67
N ASN A 276 17.07 23.33 18.75
CA ASN A 276 16.08 23.99 19.61
C ASN A 276 16.70 24.92 20.66
N HIS A 277 18.03 24.96 20.80
CA HIS A 277 18.73 25.82 21.78
C HIS A 277 18.60 27.34 21.56
N SER A 278 17.79 27.82 20.61
CA SER A 278 17.73 29.26 20.27
C SER A 278 16.56 30.03 20.88
N ASN A 279 15.62 29.40 21.60
CA ASN A 279 14.35 30.07 22.00
C ASN A 279 14.11 30.26 23.52
N HIS A 280 15.12 30.11 24.39
CA HIS A 280 14.95 30.36 25.83
C HIS A 280 15.70 31.59 26.39
N ILE A 281 16.09 32.56 25.56
CA ILE A 281 16.65 33.84 26.05
C ILE A 281 15.90 35.03 25.44
N SER A 282 14.80 35.42 26.08
CA SER A 282 14.16 36.77 26.14
C SER A 282 12.74 36.58 26.72
N ASN A 283 12.27 37.18 27.82
CA ASN A 283 12.63 38.41 28.52
C ASN A 283 12.44 38.23 30.04
N THR A 284 13.47 38.52 30.81
CA THR A 284 13.34 39.10 32.15
C THR A 284 14.24 40.32 32.18
N LEU A 285 13.64 41.49 31.97
CA LEU A 285 14.01 42.77 32.57
C LEU A 285 12.73 43.62 32.63
#